data_AF-K1SDF5-F1
#
_entry.id   AF-K1SDF5-F1
#
_cell.length_a   1.000
_cell.length_b   1.000
_cell.length_c   1.000
_cell.angle_alpha   90.00
_cell.angle_beta   90.00
_cell.angle_gamma   90.00
#
_symmetry.space_group_name_H-M   'P 1'
#
loop_
_entity.id
_entity.type
_entity.pdbx_description
1 polymer ?
#
loop_
_entity_poly.entity_id
_entity_poly.type
_entity_poly.pdbx_seq_one_letter_code
_entity_poly.pdbx_strand_id
1 'polypeptide(L)'
;VRTNIRTAALELLLRTTPEQRTELLLAALGDNDRAYRCAALTLAADYTDEALCAAIVGEWPKLTAEARTDVVNWLGDRHAVSQTATVLAAIDASDHGLAAAAVRAAGRLGGQEALEALIARLNGPLAEEAVAALASFNGQVDDGLVAALDADPVTQANALQLVARRRITRAADRVFALLDAGQEPVRQAALAALAGVTTAADFPRLCDRLDNATESETPQIQAGLLNALAQMAPEEQYTRTAERMAASAEKARYYPLLAHTGTQEAIDALLGGGDRKAAFAALLTVESPVVPEVLFSLATEHPEWKDEAITRYTELVTANRTPEEQVACCTKALGTDPAP
;
A
#
# COMPACT_ATOMS: atom_id res chain seq x y z
N VAL A 1 -31.49 1.14 -32.33
CA VAL A 1 -32.35 1.30 -31.13
C VAL A 1 -31.45 1.71 -29.97
N ARG A 2 -31.86 2.65 -29.10
CA ARG A 2 -31.04 3.08 -27.96
C ARG A 2 -30.76 1.89 -27.03
N THR A 3 -29.52 1.74 -26.56
CA THR A 3 -29.05 0.65 -25.69
C THR A 3 -29.97 0.44 -24.48
N ASN A 4 -30.41 1.52 -23.83
CA ASN A 4 -31.31 1.45 -22.67
C ASN A 4 -32.64 0.74 -22.98
N ILE A 5 -33.19 0.93 -24.19
CA ILE A 5 -34.43 0.25 -24.61
C ILE A 5 -34.17 -1.24 -24.82
N ARG A 6 -33.02 -1.59 -25.42
CA ARG A 6 -32.62 -2.98 -25.62
C ARG A 6 -32.38 -3.69 -24.29
N THR A 7 -31.68 -3.04 -23.36
CA THR A 7 -31.42 -3.58 -22.02
C THR A 7 -32.71 -3.80 -21.24
N ALA A 8 -33.66 -2.85 -21.26
CA ALA A 8 -34.96 -3.02 -20.60
C ALA A 8 -35.78 -4.16 -21.24
N ALA A 9 -35.73 -4.29 -22.57
CA ALA A 9 -36.38 -5.41 -23.26
C ALA A 9 -35.73 -6.76 -22.89
N LEU A 10 -34.40 -6.82 -22.82
CA LEU A 10 -33.67 -8.01 -22.39
C LEU A 10 -34.02 -8.39 -20.95
N GLU A 11 -34.05 -7.44 -20.02
CA GLU A 11 -34.45 -7.68 -18.63
C GLU A 11 -35.86 -8.28 -18.55
N LEU A 12 -36.83 -7.71 -19.28
CA LEU A 12 -38.19 -8.24 -19.32
C LEU A 12 -38.21 -9.67 -19.87
N LEU A 13 -37.53 -9.93 -20.98
CA LEU A 13 -37.45 -11.26 -21.59
C LEU A 13 -36.85 -12.28 -20.63
N LEU A 14 -35.68 -11.97 -20.06
CA LEU A 14 -35.03 -12.84 -19.06
C LEU A 14 -35.98 -13.14 -17.89
N ARG A 15 -36.78 -12.17 -17.42
CA ARG A 15 -37.75 -12.39 -16.35
C ARG A 15 -38.94 -13.24 -16.78
N THR A 16 -39.45 -13.07 -18.00
CA THR A 16 -40.69 -13.71 -18.47
C THR A 16 -40.50 -15.05 -19.15
N THR A 17 -39.31 -15.37 -19.66
CA THR A 17 -39.00 -16.65 -20.34
C THR A 17 -37.78 -17.35 -19.72
N PRO A 18 -37.90 -17.91 -18.49
CA PRO A 18 -36.79 -18.58 -17.79
C PRO A 18 -36.06 -19.64 -18.62
N GLU A 19 -36.81 -20.40 -19.42
CA GLU A 19 -36.32 -21.46 -20.29
C GLU A 19 -35.39 -20.98 -21.42
N GLN A 20 -35.45 -19.69 -21.78
CA GLN A 20 -34.62 -19.09 -22.84
C GLN A 20 -33.51 -18.18 -22.28
N ARG A 21 -33.38 -18.04 -20.96
CA ARG A 21 -32.44 -17.09 -20.34
C ARG A 21 -31.01 -17.25 -20.84
N THR A 22 -30.53 -18.48 -20.88
CA THR A 22 -29.18 -18.79 -21.34
C THR A 22 -28.98 -18.39 -22.79
N GLU A 23 -29.88 -18.79 -23.69
CA GLU A 23 -29.77 -18.46 -25.12
C GLU A 23 -29.81 -16.95 -25.38
N LEU A 24 -30.69 -16.22 -24.69
CA LEU A 24 -30.81 -14.77 -24.79
C LEU A 24 -29.55 -14.07 -24.28
N LEU A 25 -28.97 -14.54 -23.17
CA LEU A 25 -27.72 -14.02 -22.64
C LEU A 25 -26.56 -14.26 -23.61
N LEU A 26 -26.38 -15.50 -24.08
CA LEU A 26 -25.31 -15.85 -25.02
C LEU A 26 -25.40 -15.04 -26.31
N ALA A 27 -26.61 -14.83 -26.83
CA ALA A 27 -26.84 -13.95 -27.99
C ALA A 27 -26.45 -12.49 -27.71
N ALA A 28 -26.75 -11.97 -26.51
CA ALA A 28 -26.40 -10.61 -26.12
C ALA A 28 -24.88 -10.40 -26.03
N LEU A 29 -24.10 -11.43 -25.67
CA LEU A 29 -22.64 -11.36 -25.61
C LEU A 29 -21.97 -11.16 -26.98
N GLY A 30 -22.64 -11.56 -28.07
CA GLY A 30 -22.18 -11.33 -29.43
C GLY A 30 -22.43 -9.91 -29.95
N ASP A 31 -23.04 -9.03 -29.15
CA ASP A 31 -23.37 -7.68 -29.59
C ASP A 31 -22.15 -6.76 -29.65
N ASN A 32 -22.13 -5.82 -30.59
CA ASN A 32 -21.04 -4.85 -30.72
C ASN A 32 -21.03 -3.80 -29.59
N ASP A 33 -22.18 -3.53 -28.95
CA ASP A 33 -22.30 -2.55 -27.87
C ASP A 33 -21.87 -3.13 -26.51
N ARG A 34 -20.73 -2.65 -26.01
CA ARG A 34 -20.19 -3.03 -24.69
C ARG A 34 -21.18 -2.79 -23.55
N ALA A 35 -21.90 -1.67 -23.56
CA ALA A 35 -22.84 -1.36 -22.48
C ALA A 35 -24.01 -2.37 -22.47
N TYR A 36 -24.43 -2.83 -23.65
CA TYR A 36 -25.43 -3.90 -23.75
C TYR A 36 -24.89 -5.25 -23.25
N ARG A 37 -23.68 -5.64 -23.65
CA ARG A 37 -23.05 -6.89 -23.18
C ARG A 37 -22.88 -6.92 -21.67
N CYS A 38 -22.32 -5.86 -21.08
CA CYS A 38 -22.13 -5.76 -19.64
C CYS A 38 -23.48 -5.75 -18.90
N ALA A 39 -24.48 -5.05 -19.42
CA ALA A 39 -25.82 -5.08 -18.82
C ALA A 39 -26.43 -6.48 -18.84
N ALA A 40 -26.26 -7.24 -19.93
CA ALA A 40 -26.70 -8.62 -20.01
C ALA A 40 -26.05 -9.51 -18.94
N LEU A 41 -24.72 -9.39 -18.76
CA LEU A 41 -23.97 -10.09 -17.71
C LEU A 41 -24.42 -9.69 -16.29
N THR A 42 -24.71 -8.41 -16.05
CA THR A 42 -25.24 -7.94 -14.76
C THR A 42 -26.64 -8.48 -14.50
N LEU A 43 -27.53 -8.47 -15.49
CA LEU A 43 -28.88 -9.04 -15.38
C LEU A 43 -28.86 -10.55 -15.14
N ALA A 44 -27.81 -11.24 -15.58
CA ALA A 44 -27.63 -12.66 -15.33
C ALA A 44 -27.26 -12.99 -13.87
N ALA A 45 -26.87 -12.00 -13.07
CA ALA A 45 -26.24 -12.23 -11.77
C ALA A 45 -27.10 -13.06 -10.81
N ASP A 46 -28.43 -12.87 -10.84
CA ASP A 46 -29.40 -13.48 -9.93
C ASP A 46 -29.64 -14.98 -10.17
N TYR A 47 -29.32 -15.49 -11.35
CA TYR A 47 -29.56 -16.90 -11.72
C TYR A 47 -28.31 -17.61 -12.23
N THR A 48 -27.15 -16.99 -12.07
CA THR A 48 -25.89 -17.58 -12.53
C THR A 48 -25.45 -18.70 -11.59
N ASP A 49 -25.29 -19.88 -12.17
CA ASP A 49 -24.67 -21.06 -11.57
C ASP A 49 -23.42 -21.48 -12.36
N GLU A 50 -22.78 -22.58 -11.95
CA GLU A 50 -21.60 -23.11 -12.63
C GLU A 50 -21.88 -23.51 -14.09
N ALA A 51 -23.08 -24.01 -14.37
CA ALA A 51 -23.49 -24.41 -15.71
C ALA A 51 -23.59 -23.20 -16.65
N LEU A 52 -24.13 -22.08 -16.18
CA LEU A 52 -24.19 -20.83 -16.94
C LEU A 52 -22.79 -20.26 -17.18
N CYS A 53 -21.92 -20.26 -16.17
CA CYS A 53 -20.53 -19.87 -16.33
C CYS A 53 -19.84 -20.70 -17.42
N ALA A 54 -20.01 -22.02 -17.40
CA ALA A 54 -19.47 -22.92 -18.42
C ALA A 54 -20.07 -22.67 -19.81
N ALA A 55 -21.38 -22.39 -19.91
CA ALA A 55 -22.03 -22.07 -21.17
C ALA A 55 -21.51 -20.76 -21.78
N ILE A 56 -21.32 -19.72 -20.96
CA ILE A 56 -20.72 -18.45 -21.39
C ILE A 56 -19.30 -18.66 -21.89
N VAL A 57 -18.48 -19.42 -21.16
CA VAL A 57 -17.12 -19.78 -21.60
C VAL A 57 -17.14 -20.66 -22.85
N GLY A 58 -18.15 -21.49 -23.06
CA GLY A 58 -18.31 -22.27 -24.30
C GLY A 58 -18.44 -21.41 -25.56
N GLU A 59 -18.95 -20.18 -25.43
CA GLU A 59 -19.09 -19.24 -26.55
C GLU A 59 -17.79 -18.49 -26.89
N TRP A 60 -16.71 -18.67 -26.11
CA TRP A 60 -15.44 -17.98 -26.28
C TRP A 60 -14.92 -17.91 -27.72
N PRO A 61 -14.93 -19.01 -28.53
CA PRO A 61 -14.42 -18.97 -29.90
C PRO A 61 -15.14 -17.97 -30.81
N LYS A 62 -16.40 -17.63 -30.51
CA LYS A 62 -17.23 -16.72 -31.30
C LYS A 62 -17.17 -15.27 -30.83
N LEU A 63 -16.73 -15.04 -29.59
CA LEU A 63 -16.64 -13.72 -28.98
C LEU A 63 -15.41 -12.94 -29.47
N THR A 64 -15.57 -11.62 -29.63
CA THR A 64 -14.45 -10.70 -29.87
C THR A 64 -13.55 -10.58 -28.64
N ALA A 65 -12.36 -9.98 -28.77
CA ALA A 65 -11.47 -9.74 -27.63
C ALA A 65 -12.13 -8.85 -26.57
N GLU A 66 -12.91 -7.85 -26.98
CA GLU A 66 -13.66 -6.96 -26.07
C GLU A 66 -14.76 -7.73 -25.34
N ALA A 67 -15.52 -8.59 -26.02
CA ALA A 67 -16.55 -9.40 -25.39
C ALA A 67 -15.95 -10.42 -24.40
N ARG A 68 -14.83 -11.06 -24.76
CA ARG A 68 -14.06 -11.93 -23.83
C ARG A 68 -13.57 -11.14 -22.62
N THR A 69 -13.13 -9.90 -22.82
CA THR A 69 -12.68 -9.02 -21.72
C THR A 69 -13.82 -8.72 -20.76
N ASP A 70 -15.02 -8.44 -21.26
CA ASP A 70 -16.20 -8.22 -20.42
C ASP A 70 -16.56 -9.49 -19.62
N VAL A 71 -16.51 -10.67 -20.26
CA VAL A 71 -16.75 -11.97 -19.60
C VAL A 71 -15.71 -12.26 -18.52
N VAL A 72 -14.42 -12.06 -18.78
CA VAL A 72 -13.34 -12.27 -17.80
C VAL A 72 -13.52 -11.40 -16.56
N ASN A 73 -13.84 -10.10 -16.76
CA ASN A 73 -14.09 -9.22 -15.64
C ASN A 73 -15.27 -9.70 -14.79
N TRP A 74 -16.36 -10.11 -15.45
CA TRP A 74 -17.54 -10.66 -14.79
C TRP A 74 -17.25 -11.95 -14.01
N LEU A 75 -16.46 -12.88 -14.58
CA LEU A 75 -16.03 -14.10 -13.88
C LEU A 75 -15.23 -13.77 -12.61
N GLY A 76 -14.33 -12.80 -12.69
CA GLY A 76 -13.56 -12.32 -11.54
C GLY A 76 -14.44 -11.69 -10.46
N ASP A 77 -15.36 -10.81 -10.84
CA ASP A 77 -16.27 -10.10 -9.90
C ASP A 77 -17.18 -11.08 -9.15
N ARG A 78 -17.55 -12.18 -9.81
CA ARG A 78 -18.39 -13.24 -9.24
C ARG A 78 -17.63 -14.30 -8.47
N HIS A 79 -16.30 -14.23 -8.41
CA HIS A 79 -15.47 -15.27 -7.81
C HIS A 79 -15.77 -16.66 -8.41
N ALA A 80 -15.92 -16.75 -9.74
CA ALA A 80 -16.27 -17.99 -10.43
C ALA A 80 -15.10 -18.99 -10.49
N VAL A 81 -14.74 -19.59 -9.36
CA VAL A 81 -13.57 -20.49 -9.18
C VAL A 81 -13.58 -21.68 -10.16
N SER A 82 -14.75 -22.15 -10.57
CA SER A 82 -14.86 -23.22 -11.58
C SER A 82 -14.30 -22.84 -12.96
N GLN A 83 -14.07 -21.54 -13.21
CA GLN A 83 -13.54 -21.00 -14.46
C GLN A 83 -12.11 -20.45 -14.33
N THR A 84 -11.39 -20.76 -13.24
CA THR A 84 -10.01 -20.31 -13.02
C THR A 84 -9.12 -20.65 -14.22
N ALA A 85 -9.13 -21.90 -14.71
CA ALA A 85 -8.31 -22.30 -15.86
C ALA A 85 -8.53 -21.42 -17.11
N THR A 86 -9.78 -21.04 -17.39
CA THR A 86 -10.13 -20.15 -18.50
C THR A 86 -9.56 -18.74 -18.31
N VAL A 87 -9.69 -18.19 -17.09
CA VAL A 87 -9.15 -16.88 -16.76
C VAL A 87 -7.62 -16.89 -16.83
N LEU A 88 -6.96 -17.92 -16.31
CA LEU A 88 -5.50 -18.04 -16.35
C LEU A 88 -4.99 -18.18 -17.79
N ALA A 89 -5.66 -18.96 -18.65
CA ALA A 89 -5.32 -19.05 -20.06
C ALA A 89 -5.44 -17.71 -20.79
N ALA A 90 -6.36 -16.83 -20.37
CA ALA A 90 -6.56 -15.52 -20.97
C ALA A 90 -5.44 -14.51 -20.62
N ILE A 91 -4.60 -14.78 -19.61
CA ILE A 91 -3.41 -13.96 -19.29
C ILE A 91 -2.41 -13.97 -20.47
N ASP A 92 -2.35 -15.08 -21.22
CA ASP A 92 -1.50 -15.24 -22.40
C ASP A 92 -2.15 -14.76 -23.70
N ALA A 93 -3.30 -14.08 -23.63
CA ALA A 93 -3.96 -13.54 -24.80
C ALA A 93 -3.08 -12.47 -25.50
N SER A 94 -3.06 -12.50 -26.84
CA SER A 94 -2.35 -11.47 -27.62
C SER A 94 -2.99 -10.09 -27.51
N ASP A 95 -4.28 -10.02 -27.16
CA ASP A 95 -4.95 -8.76 -26.85
C ASP A 95 -4.59 -8.32 -25.43
N HIS A 96 -3.90 -7.18 -25.33
CA HIS A 96 -3.42 -6.65 -24.05
C HIS A 96 -4.56 -6.30 -23.09
N GLY A 97 -5.71 -5.85 -23.61
CA GLY A 97 -6.88 -5.52 -22.79
C GLY A 97 -7.44 -6.74 -22.09
N LEU A 98 -7.56 -7.85 -22.81
CA LEU A 98 -7.98 -9.15 -22.30
C LEU A 98 -6.97 -9.71 -21.30
N ALA A 99 -5.67 -9.69 -21.63
CA ALA A 99 -4.62 -10.19 -20.76
C ALA A 99 -4.58 -9.43 -19.42
N ALA A 100 -4.63 -8.10 -19.44
CA ALA A 100 -4.69 -7.27 -18.24
C ALA A 100 -5.98 -7.51 -17.43
N ALA A 101 -7.12 -7.70 -18.10
CA ALA A 101 -8.37 -8.05 -17.42
C ALA A 101 -8.28 -9.44 -16.74
N ALA A 102 -7.62 -10.39 -17.39
CA ALA A 102 -7.40 -11.74 -16.86
C ALA A 102 -6.52 -11.73 -15.61
N VAL A 103 -5.44 -10.95 -15.59
CA VAL A 103 -4.59 -10.74 -14.40
C VAL A 103 -5.42 -10.17 -13.24
N ARG A 104 -6.22 -9.13 -13.48
CA ARG A 104 -7.11 -8.57 -12.44
C ARG A 104 -8.15 -9.57 -11.96
N ALA A 105 -8.75 -10.34 -12.87
CA ALA A 105 -9.76 -11.34 -12.53
C ALA A 105 -9.16 -12.50 -11.73
N ALA A 106 -7.97 -12.99 -12.10
CA ALA A 106 -7.23 -14.00 -11.35
C ALA A 106 -6.98 -13.57 -9.89
N GLY A 107 -6.63 -12.29 -9.68
CA GLY A 107 -6.47 -11.74 -8.33
C GLY A 107 -7.76 -11.78 -7.49
N ARG A 108 -8.92 -11.59 -8.11
CA ARG A 108 -10.24 -11.66 -7.45
C ARG A 108 -10.67 -13.11 -7.17
N LEU A 109 -10.45 -14.01 -8.13
CA LEU A 109 -10.72 -15.44 -7.98
C LEU A 109 -9.97 -16.04 -6.79
N GLY A 110 -8.71 -15.66 -6.62
CA GLY A 110 -7.86 -16.21 -5.56
C GLY A 110 -7.47 -17.68 -5.81
N GLY A 111 -6.92 -18.32 -4.78
CA GLY A 111 -6.49 -19.72 -4.84
C GLY A 111 -5.08 -19.93 -5.39
N GLN A 112 -4.53 -21.14 -5.18
CA GLN A 112 -3.12 -21.42 -5.42
C GLN A 112 -2.71 -21.24 -6.88
N GLU A 113 -3.51 -21.72 -7.84
CA GLU A 113 -3.20 -21.61 -9.26
C GLU A 113 -3.14 -20.15 -9.73
N ALA A 114 -4.07 -19.31 -9.24
CA ALA A 114 -4.06 -17.88 -9.54
C ALA A 114 -2.87 -17.18 -8.91
N LEU A 115 -2.50 -17.54 -7.66
CA LEU A 115 -1.31 -17.00 -7.01
C LEU A 115 -0.05 -17.30 -7.83
N GLU A 116 0.15 -18.55 -8.23
CA GLU A 116 1.31 -18.98 -9.02
C GLU A 116 1.36 -18.27 -10.38
N ALA A 117 0.22 -18.20 -11.07
CA ALA A 117 0.12 -17.50 -12.35
C ALA A 117 0.44 -15.99 -12.22
N LEU A 118 -0.04 -15.33 -11.16
CA LEU A 118 0.24 -13.92 -10.93
C LEU A 118 1.71 -13.67 -10.54
N ILE A 119 2.31 -14.53 -9.71
CA ILE A 119 3.73 -14.45 -9.37
C ILE A 119 4.59 -14.58 -10.63
N ALA A 120 4.24 -15.50 -11.54
CA ALA A 120 4.92 -15.64 -12.83
C ALA A 120 4.80 -14.40 -13.74
N ARG A 121 3.90 -13.46 -13.43
CA ARG A 121 3.73 -12.17 -14.13
C ARG A 121 4.30 -10.98 -13.39
N LEU A 122 5.04 -11.17 -12.29
CA LEU A 122 5.77 -10.08 -11.62
C LEU A 122 6.93 -9.51 -12.43
N ASN A 123 7.17 -10.04 -13.63
CA ASN A 123 8.09 -9.51 -14.63
C ASN A 123 7.40 -9.51 -16.00
N GLY A 124 7.76 -8.56 -16.86
CA GLY A 124 7.21 -8.38 -18.20
C GLY A 124 6.07 -7.37 -18.27
N PRO A 125 5.31 -7.37 -19.38
CA PRO A 125 4.37 -6.29 -19.71
C PRO A 125 3.15 -6.18 -18.78
N LEU A 126 2.86 -7.24 -18.01
CA LEU A 126 1.72 -7.30 -17.08
C LEU A 126 2.14 -7.15 -15.61
N ALA A 127 3.39 -6.76 -15.34
CA ALA A 127 3.95 -6.71 -13.99
C ALA A 127 3.20 -5.75 -13.07
N GLU A 128 2.80 -4.58 -13.57
CA GLU A 128 2.04 -3.61 -12.78
C GLU A 128 0.66 -4.16 -12.40
N GLU A 129 -0.05 -4.79 -13.33
CA GLU A 129 -1.33 -5.44 -13.06
C GLU A 129 -1.18 -6.62 -12.09
N ALA A 130 -0.10 -7.41 -12.20
CA ALA A 130 0.17 -8.53 -11.33
C ALA A 130 0.49 -8.06 -9.89
N VAL A 131 1.28 -7.00 -9.73
CA VAL A 131 1.54 -6.37 -8.43
C VAL A 131 0.23 -5.84 -7.84
N ALA A 132 -0.61 -5.16 -8.61
CA ALA A 132 -1.89 -4.66 -8.13
C ALA A 132 -2.82 -5.82 -7.70
N ALA A 133 -2.91 -6.88 -8.50
CA ALA A 133 -3.72 -8.06 -8.21
C ALA A 133 -3.23 -8.80 -6.95
N LEU A 134 -1.92 -8.98 -6.78
CA LEU A 134 -1.32 -9.64 -5.61
C LEU A 134 -1.46 -8.79 -4.33
N ALA A 135 -1.42 -7.47 -4.46
CA ALA A 135 -1.64 -6.57 -3.33
C ALA A 135 -3.06 -6.70 -2.75
N SER A 136 -4.08 -6.90 -3.61
CA SER A 136 -5.48 -7.10 -3.19
C SER A 136 -5.92 -8.58 -3.22
N PHE A 137 -4.97 -9.52 -3.31
CA PHE A 137 -5.28 -10.93 -3.50
C PHE A 137 -6.05 -11.54 -2.33
N ASN A 138 -7.11 -12.28 -2.66
CA ASN A 138 -7.92 -13.03 -1.72
C ASN A 138 -7.25 -14.38 -1.41
N GLY A 139 -6.53 -14.46 -0.28
CA GLY A 139 -5.93 -15.71 0.21
C GLY A 139 -4.56 -15.53 0.86
N GLN A 140 -3.96 -16.66 1.25
CA GLN A 140 -2.59 -16.73 1.76
C GLN A 140 -1.62 -16.61 0.58
N VAL A 141 -0.76 -15.59 0.61
CA VAL A 141 0.20 -15.32 -0.47
C VAL A 141 1.65 -15.40 0.00
N ASP A 142 1.86 -15.48 1.30
CA ASP A 142 3.16 -15.30 1.93
C ASP A 142 4.19 -16.26 1.32
N ASP A 143 3.87 -17.55 1.18
CA ASP A 143 4.83 -18.58 0.74
C ASP A 143 5.30 -18.32 -0.69
N GLY A 144 4.36 -18.01 -1.58
CA GLY A 144 4.68 -17.63 -2.95
C GLY A 144 5.50 -16.35 -3.02
N LEU A 145 5.13 -15.30 -2.27
CA LEU A 145 5.84 -14.02 -2.31
C LEU A 145 7.23 -14.09 -1.68
N VAL A 146 7.42 -14.88 -0.62
CA VAL A 146 8.75 -15.11 -0.05
C VAL A 146 9.62 -15.93 -1.00
N ALA A 147 9.08 -16.95 -1.67
CA ALA A 147 9.82 -17.68 -2.70
C ALA A 147 10.21 -16.78 -3.89
N ALA A 148 9.35 -15.82 -4.26
CA ALA A 148 9.64 -14.86 -5.34
C ALA A 148 10.83 -13.92 -5.03
N LEU A 149 11.24 -13.80 -3.76
CA LEU A 149 12.47 -13.08 -3.39
C LEU A 149 13.75 -13.80 -3.84
N ASP A 150 13.66 -15.05 -4.30
CA ASP A 150 14.76 -15.83 -4.87
C ASP A 150 14.77 -15.86 -6.40
N ALA A 151 13.85 -15.14 -7.04
CA ALA A 151 13.72 -15.07 -8.49
C ALA A 151 14.71 -14.08 -9.13
N ASP A 152 14.44 -13.70 -10.38
CA ASP A 152 15.22 -12.68 -11.10
C ASP A 152 15.05 -11.28 -10.47
N PRO A 153 16.00 -10.34 -10.70
CA PRO A 153 15.99 -9.02 -10.05
C PRO A 153 14.71 -8.19 -10.21
N VAL A 154 14.00 -8.31 -11.34
CA VAL A 154 12.75 -7.56 -11.56
C VAL A 154 11.64 -8.16 -10.70
N THR A 155 11.49 -9.49 -10.73
CA THR A 155 10.56 -10.20 -9.85
C THR A 155 10.87 -9.95 -8.38
N GLN A 156 12.15 -9.94 -7.98
CA GLN A 156 12.58 -9.63 -6.61
C GLN A 156 12.11 -8.25 -6.17
N ALA A 157 12.35 -7.20 -6.98
CA ALA A 157 11.95 -5.84 -6.63
C ALA A 157 10.43 -5.71 -6.43
N ASN A 158 9.64 -6.34 -7.31
CA ASN A 158 8.18 -6.33 -7.20
C ASN A 158 7.68 -7.18 -6.02
N ALA A 159 8.31 -8.33 -5.75
CA ALA A 159 8.00 -9.15 -4.58
C ALA A 159 8.33 -8.43 -3.27
N LEU A 160 9.44 -7.67 -3.21
CA LEU A 160 9.83 -6.83 -2.07
C LEU A 160 8.75 -5.78 -1.73
N GLN A 161 8.20 -5.12 -2.75
CA GLN A 161 7.07 -4.20 -2.57
C GLN A 161 5.85 -4.91 -1.97
N LEU A 162 5.54 -6.12 -2.44
CA LEU A 162 4.39 -6.88 -2.01
C LEU A 162 4.54 -7.42 -0.57
N VAL A 163 5.69 -7.99 -0.21
CA VAL A 163 5.93 -8.47 1.17
C VAL A 163 5.87 -7.32 2.17
N ALA A 164 6.36 -6.13 1.81
CA ALA A 164 6.26 -4.95 2.64
C ALA A 164 4.81 -4.47 2.79
N ARG A 165 4.09 -4.31 1.67
CA ARG A 165 2.69 -3.84 1.67
C ARG A 165 1.76 -4.77 2.44
N ARG A 166 1.99 -6.07 2.35
CA ARG A 166 1.20 -7.10 3.05
C ARG A 166 1.73 -7.44 4.45
N ARG A 167 2.81 -6.79 4.88
CA ARG A 167 3.46 -6.98 6.18
C ARG A 167 3.86 -8.42 6.48
N ILE A 168 4.46 -9.08 5.50
CA ILE A 168 4.92 -10.47 5.61
C ILE A 168 6.24 -10.47 6.40
N THR A 169 6.15 -10.48 7.72
CA THR A 169 7.31 -10.30 8.62
C THR A 169 8.34 -11.42 8.53
N ARG A 170 7.91 -12.64 8.21
CA ARG A 170 8.82 -13.77 7.96
C ARG A 170 9.72 -13.59 6.72
N ALA A 171 9.45 -12.58 5.89
CA ALA A 171 10.35 -12.20 4.80
C ALA A 171 11.59 -11.42 5.27
N ALA A 172 11.60 -10.93 6.52
CA ALA A 172 12.63 -10.01 7.02
C ALA A 172 14.05 -10.51 6.76
N ASP A 173 14.38 -11.75 7.14
CA ASP A 173 15.74 -12.29 6.93
C ASP A 173 16.16 -12.30 5.47
N ARG A 174 15.22 -12.60 4.56
CA ARG A 174 15.52 -12.56 3.12
C ARG A 174 15.68 -11.14 2.61
N VAL A 175 14.87 -10.21 3.11
CA VAL A 175 14.98 -8.76 2.81
C VAL A 175 16.35 -8.23 3.26
N PHE A 176 16.81 -8.56 4.46
CA PHE A 176 18.17 -8.20 4.91
C PHE A 176 19.26 -8.82 4.03
N ALA A 177 19.14 -10.10 3.66
CA ALA A 177 20.09 -10.73 2.76
C ALA A 177 20.17 -10.05 1.37
N LEU A 178 19.03 -9.61 0.83
CA LEU A 178 18.98 -8.85 -0.44
C LEU A 178 19.49 -7.41 -0.28
N LEU A 179 19.37 -6.84 0.91
CA LEU A 179 19.92 -5.54 1.23
C LEU A 179 21.46 -5.56 1.30
N ASP A 180 22.05 -6.70 1.70
CA ASP A 180 23.51 -6.87 1.79
C ASP A 180 24.15 -7.34 0.48
N ALA A 181 23.48 -8.23 -0.26
CA ALA A 181 24.05 -8.91 -1.44
C ALA A 181 23.31 -8.62 -2.77
N GLY A 182 22.23 -7.85 -2.74
CA GLY A 182 21.43 -7.52 -3.92
C GLY A 182 22.09 -6.51 -4.86
N GLN A 183 21.70 -6.57 -6.13
CA GLN A 183 22.04 -5.53 -7.12
C GLN A 183 21.35 -4.21 -6.75
N GLU A 184 21.87 -3.08 -7.22
CA GLU A 184 21.39 -1.73 -6.82
C GLU A 184 19.84 -1.58 -6.82
N PRO A 185 19.10 -1.98 -7.88
CA PRO A 185 17.64 -1.82 -7.86
C PRO A 185 16.95 -2.69 -6.80
N VAL A 186 17.46 -3.91 -6.59
CA VAL A 186 16.94 -4.85 -5.59
C VAL A 186 17.28 -4.37 -4.19
N ARG A 187 18.48 -3.81 -3.99
CA ARG A 187 18.91 -3.24 -2.72
C ARG A 187 18.02 -2.07 -2.29
N GLN A 188 17.71 -1.17 -3.23
CA GLN A 188 16.79 -0.05 -2.97
C GLN A 188 15.37 -0.54 -2.64
N ALA A 189 14.88 -1.55 -3.36
CA ALA A 189 13.58 -2.16 -3.04
C ALA A 189 13.59 -2.85 -1.67
N ALA A 190 14.68 -3.51 -1.28
CA ALA A 190 14.81 -4.18 0.00
C ALA A 190 14.85 -3.19 1.16
N LEU A 191 15.56 -2.07 0.95
CA LEU A 191 15.61 -0.96 1.88
C LEU A 191 14.22 -0.34 2.10
N ALA A 192 13.48 -0.09 1.02
CA ALA A 192 12.09 0.39 1.10
C ALA A 192 11.15 -0.62 1.77
N ALA A 193 11.43 -1.91 1.65
CA ALA A 193 10.61 -2.97 2.23
C ALA A 193 10.72 -3.09 3.76
N LEU A 194 11.81 -2.60 4.37
CA LEU A 194 12.06 -2.72 5.81
C LEU A 194 10.86 -2.27 6.66
N ALA A 195 10.27 -1.12 6.33
CA ALA A 195 9.13 -0.54 7.06
C ALA A 195 7.87 -1.43 7.10
N GLY A 196 7.77 -2.43 6.22
CA GLY A 196 6.65 -3.37 6.20
C GLY A 196 6.95 -4.72 6.82
N VAL A 197 8.22 -5.16 6.86
CA VAL A 197 8.58 -6.54 7.22
C VAL A 197 9.26 -6.67 8.57
N THR A 198 9.82 -5.59 9.11
CA THR A 198 10.59 -5.66 10.36
C THR A 198 9.70 -5.85 11.58
N THR A 199 10.29 -6.39 12.64
CA THR A 199 9.65 -6.65 13.93
C THR A 199 10.55 -6.21 15.07
N ALA A 200 10.05 -6.29 16.31
CA ALA A 200 10.83 -5.99 17.52
C ALA A 200 12.15 -6.79 17.64
N ALA A 201 12.23 -7.96 17.02
CA ALA A 201 13.44 -8.79 16.98
C ALA A 201 14.53 -8.17 16.07
N ASP A 202 14.13 -7.36 15.10
CA ASP A 202 15.01 -6.76 14.10
C ASP A 202 15.61 -5.43 14.55
N PHE A 203 15.11 -4.89 15.67
CA PHE A 203 15.55 -3.59 16.18
C PHE A 203 17.08 -3.49 16.33
N PRO A 204 17.81 -4.45 16.96
CA PRO A 204 19.26 -4.33 17.11
C PRO A 204 19.99 -4.22 15.76
N ARG A 205 19.66 -5.09 14.79
CA ARG A 205 20.30 -5.09 13.47
C ARG A 205 19.98 -3.84 12.65
N LEU A 206 18.77 -3.29 12.80
CA LEU A 206 18.39 -2.03 12.16
C LEU A 206 19.16 -0.85 12.76
N CYS A 207 19.39 -0.83 14.07
CA CYS A 207 20.18 0.21 14.70
C CYS A 207 21.66 0.15 14.30
N ASP A 208 22.24 -1.06 14.24
CA ASP A 208 23.60 -1.26 13.72
C ASP A 208 23.71 -0.73 12.28
N ARG A 209 22.67 -0.93 11.47
CA ARG A 209 22.60 -0.40 10.11
C ARG A 209 22.44 1.12 10.08
N LEU A 210 21.58 1.68 10.93
CA LEU A 210 21.36 3.12 11.02
C LEU A 210 22.64 3.88 11.36
N ASP A 211 23.46 3.33 12.25
CA ASP A 211 24.76 3.91 12.64
C ASP A 211 25.75 4.00 11.48
N ASN A 212 25.60 3.14 10.46
CA ASN A 212 26.50 3.05 9.30
C ASN A 212 25.83 3.49 7.98
N ALA A 213 24.57 3.94 8.04
CA ALA A 213 23.78 4.30 6.86
C ALA A 213 24.34 5.53 6.14
N THR A 214 24.06 5.63 4.83
CA THR A 214 24.21 6.91 4.12
C THR A 214 23.01 7.81 4.41
N GLU A 215 23.15 9.10 4.12
CA GLU A 215 22.03 10.06 4.27
C GLU A 215 20.81 9.63 3.45
N SER A 216 21.01 9.06 2.25
CA SER A 216 19.92 8.61 1.39
C SER A 216 19.19 7.38 1.96
N GLU A 217 19.89 6.51 2.68
CA GLU A 217 19.31 5.27 3.24
C GLU A 217 18.65 5.47 4.60
N THR A 218 19.09 6.49 5.33
CA THR A 218 18.67 6.78 6.72
C THR A 218 17.15 6.80 6.89
N PRO A 219 16.35 7.50 6.05
CA PRO A 219 14.90 7.56 6.23
C PRO A 219 14.20 6.20 6.17
N GLN A 220 14.64 5.31 5.29
CA GLN A 220 14.03 3.99 5.13
C GLN A 220 14.38 3.05 6.29
N ILE A 221 15.61 3.15 6.82
CA ILE A 221 16.01 2.39 8.02
C ILE A 221 15.24 2.89 9.25
N GLN A 222 15.09 4.22 9.39
CA GLN A 222 14.27 4.82 10.45
C GLN A 222 12.81 4.33 10.36
N ALA A 223 12.22 4.28 9.17
CA ALA A 223 10.88 3.74 8.99
C ALA A 223 10.79 2.25 9.40
N GLY A 224 11.81 1.45 9.07
CA GLY A 224 11.97 0.08 9.57
C GLY A 224 12.03 -0.02 11.09
N LEU A 225 12.74 0.90 11.76
CA LEU A 225 12.82 0.96 13.23
C LEU A 225 11.50 1.36 13.87
N LEU A 226 10.81 2.35 13.31
CA LEU A 226 9.48 2.76 13.79
C LEU A 226 8.50 1.58 13.72
N ASN A 227 8.50 0.82 12.63
CA ASN A 227 7.68 -0.38 12.52
C ASN A 227 8.08 -1.47 13.54
N ALA A 228 9.39 -1.68 13.77
CA ALA A 228 9.89 -2.61 14.78
C ALA A 228 9.46 -2.25 16.21
N LEU A 229 9.24 -0.95 16.48
CA LEU A 229 8.81 -0.41 17.76
C LEU A 229 7.28 -0.28 17.89
N ALA A 230 6.52 -0.37 16.79
CA ALA A 230 5.11 0.03 16.73
C ALA A 230 4.15 -0.72 17.67
N GLN A 231 4.54 -1.89 18.19
CA GLN A 231 3.72 -2.68 19.13
C GLN A 231 4.06 -2.42 20.61
N MET A 232 5.04 -1.55 20.89
CA MET A 232 5.46 -1.19 22.25
C MET A 232 4.74 0.06 22.72
N ALA A 233 4.62 0.22 24.05
CA ALA A 233 4.15 1.46 24.65
C ALA A 233 5.16 2.61 24.38
N PRO A 234 4.71 3.87 24.26
CA PRO A 234 5.59 5.02 23.99
C PRO A 234 6.81 5.12 24.92
N GLU A 235 6.66 4.81 26.20
CA GLU A 235 7.72 4.86 27.22
C GLU A 235 8.79 3.77 26.98
N GLU A 236 8.36 2.59 26.52
CA GLU A 236 9.27 1.51 26.14
C GLU A 236 10.00 1.83 24.83
N GLN A 237 9.29 2.41 23.85
CA GLN A 237 9.89 2.89 22.61
C GLN A 237 10.97 3.94 22.89
N TYR A 238 10.68 4.88 23.79
CA TYR A 238 11.64 5.89 24.24
C TYR A 238 12.85 5.23 24.89
N THR A 239 12.64 4.39 25.91
CA THR A 239 13.72 3.76 26.68
C THR A 239 14.68 3.02 25.75
N ARG A 240 14.13 2.17 24.86
CA ARG A 240 14.93 1.36 23.95
C ARG A 240 15.69 2.20 22.91
N THR A 241 15.06 3.25 22.39
CA THR A 241 15.68 4.19 21.45
C THR A 241 16.78 5.01 22.13
N ALA A 242 16.53 5.50 23.35
CA ALA A 242 17.46 6.32 24.11
C ALA A 242 18.70 5.52 24.52
N GLU A 243 18.55 4.28 24.96
CA GLU A 243 19.65 3.36 25.25
C GLU A 243 20.54 3.15 24.03
N ARG A 244 19.95 2.89 22.86
CA ARG A 244 20.70 2.70 21.63
C ARG A 244 21.38 3.99 21.17
N MET A 245 20.67 5.12 21.19
CA MET A 245 21.20 6.43 20.83
C MET A 245 22.40 6.81 21.70
N ALA A 246 22.34 6.54 23.01
CA ALA A 246 23.44 6.85 23.92
C ALA A 246 24.75 6.14 23.54
N ALA A 247 24.65 4.91 23.03
CA ALA A 247 25.78 4.11 22.55
C ALA A 247 26.28 4.51 21.15
N SER A 248 25.50 5.31 20.39
CA SER A 248 25.86 5.69 19.02
C SER A 248 26.73 6.96 18.97
N ALA A 249 27.65 6.97 18.01
CA ALA A 249 28.35 8.19 17.59
C ALA A 249 27.42 9.14 16.82
N GLU A 250 26.44 8.59 16.11
CA GLU A 250 25.54 9.28 15.19
C GLU A 250 24.17 9.59 15.85
N LYS A 251 24.19 10.23 17.03
CA LYS A 251 22.99 10.43 17.87
C LYS A 251 21.83 11.09 17.13
N ALA A 252 22.12 12.04 16.23
CA ALA A 252 21.11 12.78 15.47
C ALA A 252 20.21 11.87 14.62
N ARG A 253 20.71 10.70 14.18
CA ARG A 253 19.92 9.73 13.39
C ARG A 253 18.77 9.10 14.19
N TYR A 254 18.82 9.16 15.53
CA TYR A 254 17.78 8.60 16.40
C TYR A 254 16.72 9.63 16.81
N TYR A 255 16.93 10.93 16.55
CA TYR A 255 15.99 11.97 16.94
C TYR A 255 14.57 11.76 16.37
N PRO A 256 14.38 11.33 15.10
CA PRO A 256 13.04 11.05 14.59
C PRO A 256 12.34 9.89 15.32
N LEU A 257 13.09 8.92 15.83
CA LEU A 257 12.54 7.81 16.61
C LEU A 257 12.06 8.28 17.98
N LEU A 258 12.85 9.13 18.65
CA LEU A 258 12.44 9.77 19.90
C LEU A 258 11.19 10.62 19.68
N ALA A 259 11.18 11.43 18.62
CA ALA A 259 10.07 12.31 18.32
C ALA A 259 8.75 11.55 18.12
N HIS A 260 8.80 10.38 17.47
CA HIS A 260 7.64 9.53 17.25
C HIS A 260 6.98 9.03 18.56
N THR A 261 7.73 8.97 19.67
CA THR A 261 7.17 8.49 20.94
C THR A 261 6.19 9.49 21.56
N GLY A 262 6.34 10.80 21.30
CA GLY A 262 5.50 11.84 21.92
C GLY A 262 5.67 12.02 23.44
N THR A 263 6.60 11.30 24.07
CA THR A 263 6.82 11.34 25.53
C THR A 263 7.51 12.63 25.97
N GLN A 264 7.30 13.03 27.23
CA GLN A 264 7.98 14.21 27.80
C GLN A 264 9.49 14.00 27.81
N GLU A 265 9.93 12.79 28.13
CA GLU A 265 11.33 12.41 28.17
C GLU A 265 11.99 12.48 26.78
N ALA A 266 11.25 12.17 25.71
CA ALA A 266 11.73 12.37 24.35
C ALA A 266 11.86 13.85 24.00
N ILE A 267 10.88 14.68 24.38
CA ILE A 267 10.94 16.13 24.15
C ILE A 267 12.16 16.73 24.87
N ASP A 268 12.36 16.36 26.14
CA ASP A 268 13.50 16.83 26.94
C ASP A 268 14.84 16.36 26.34
N ALA A 269 14.90 15.12 25.87
CA ALA A 269 16.09 14.58 25.20
C ALA A 269 16.40 15.31 23.88
N LEU A 270 15.39 15.71 23.11
CA LEU A 270 15.55 16.49 21.89
C LEU A 270 16.01 17.92 22.22
N LEU A 271 15.43 18.58 23.22
CA LEU A 271 15.86 19.92 23.65
C LEU A 271 17.33 19.93 24.12
N GLY A 272 17.81 18.84 24.73
CA GLY A 272 19.21 18.64 25.12
C GLY A 272 20.13 18.13 24.00
N GLY A 273 19.63 17.94 22.77
CA GLY A 273 20.36 17.34 21.66
C GLY A 273 21.60 18.12 21.23
N GLY A 274 22.70 17.41 20.97
CA GLY A 274 23.97 18.02 20.54
C GLY A 274 23.90 18.64 19.13
N ASP A 275 23.20 17.98 18.21
CA ASP A 275 22.86 18.56 16.91
C ASP A 275 21.53 19.31 17.02
N ARG A 276 21.63 20.61 17.31
CA ARG A 276 20.49 21.48 17.54
C ARG A 276 19.55 21.58 16.33
N LYS A 277 20.08 21.54 15.11
CA LYS A 277 19.25 21.64 13.90
C LYS A 277 18.46 20.36 13.68
N ALA A 278 19.11 19.21 13.80
CA ALA A 278 18.44 17.91 13.67
C ALA A 278 17.41 17.70 14.80
N ALA A 279 17.74 18.12 16.02
CA ALA A 279 16.84 18.01 17.15
C ALA A 279 15.61 18.91 17.00
N PHE A 280 15.79 20.16 16.53
CA PHE A 280 14.69 21.05 16.22
C PHE A 280 13.79 20.47 15.12
N ALA A 281 14.38 19.96 14.03
CA ALA A 281 13.61 19.31 12.96
C ALA A 281 12.79 18.11 13.47
N ALA A 282 13.32 17.35 14.43
CA ALA A 282 12.58 16.27 15.07
C ALA A 282 11.48 16.80 16.02
N LEU A 283 11.70 17.89 16.76
CA LEU A 283 10.67 18.52 17.61
C LEU A 283 9.44 18.97 16.80
N LEU A 284 9.64 19.40 15.56
CA LEU A 284 8.53 19.76 14.66
C LEU A 284 7.62 18.58 14.32
N THR A 285 8.10 17.33 14.41
CA THR A 285 7.32 16.13 14.10
C THR A 285 6.66 15.47 15.30
N VAL A 286 6.94 15.96 16.52
CA VAL A 286 6.37 15.38 17.75
C VAL A 286 4.88 15.67 17.84
N GLU A 287 4.08 14.63 18.02
CA GLU A 287 2.65 14.72 18.29
C GLU A 287 2.42 14.62 19.80
N SER A 288 2.35 15.76 20.49
CA SER A 288 2.10 15.83 21.94
C SER A 288 1.48 17.18 22.33
N PRO A 289 0.57 17.22 23.32
CA PRO A 289 -0.12 18.45 23.73
C PRO A 289 0.83 19.52 24.31
N VAL A 290 2.03 19.14 24.74
CA VAL A 290 3.02 20.04 25.35
C VAL A 290 3.91 20.74 24.31
N VAL A 291 4.11 20.11 23.15
CA VAL A 291 5.00 20.59 22.07
C VAL A 291 4.68 22.00 21.57
N PRO A 292 3.40 22.43 21.43
CA PRO A 292 3.11 23.81 21.02
C PRO A 292 3.80 24.86 21.89
N GLU A 293 3.74 24.74 23.22
CA GLU A 293 4.38 25.73 24.09
C GLU A 293 5.91 25.65 24.00
N VAL A 294 6.48 24.45 23.79
CA VAL A 294 7.92 24.28 23.53
C VAL A 294 8.34 24.99 22.24
N LEU A 295 7.60 24.81 21.15
CA LEU A 295 7.87 25.46 19.86
C LEU A 295 7.73 26.98 19.97
N PHE A 296 6.72 27.48 20.69
CA PHE A 296 6.55 28.92 20.92
C PHE A 296 7.74 29.53 21.68
N SER A 297 8.22 28.86 22.74
CA SER A 297 9.40 29.31 23.47
C SER A 297 10.64 29.32 22.58
N LEU A 298 10.88 28.25 21.83
CA LEU A 298 11.99 28.17 20.88
C LEU A 298 11.94 29.28 19.82
N ALA A 299 10.76 29.58 19.29
CA ALA A 299 10.57 30.67 18.32
C ALA A 299 10.95 32.06 18.88
N THR A 300 10.81 32.24 20.19
CA THR A 300 11.12 33.49 20.88
C THR A 300 12.61 33.58 21.22
N GLU A 301 13.22 32.45 21.60
CA GLU A 301 14.63 32.37 22.00
C GLU A 301 15.59 32.29 20.80
N HIS A 302 15.14 31.72 19.68
CA HIS A 302 15.93 31.43 18.49
C HIS A 302 15.28 32.03 17.23
N PRO A 303 15.62 33.28 16.87
CA PRO A 303 15.05 33.95 15.70
C PRO A 303 15.18 33.15 14.39
N GLU A 304 16.22 32.35 14.23
CA GLU A 304 16.48 31.51 13.06
C GLU A 304 15.46 30.37 12.88
N TRP A 305 14.74 29.99 13.92
CA TRP A 305 13.74 28.91 13.91
C TRP A 305 12.31 29.42 13.99
N LYS A 306 12.15 30.74 14.14
CA LYS A 306 10.87 31.38 14.43
C LYS A 306 9.78 30.99 13.44
N ASP A 307 10.04 31.11 12.15
CA ASP A 307 9.01 30.87 11.14
C ASP A 307 8.53 29.41 11.16
N GLU A 308 9.45 28.44 11.12
CA GLU A 308 9.13 27.00 11.15
C GLU A 308 8.40 26.61 12.46
N ALA A 309 8.86 27.12 13.60
CA ALA A 309 8.28 26.83 14.91
C ALA A 309 6.87 27.43 15.06
N ILE A 310 6.65 28.67 14.62
CA ILE A 310 5.34 29.34 14.70
C ILE A 310 4.35 28.73 13.71
N THR A 311 4.79 28.34 12.51
CA THR A 311 3.96 27.59 11.55
C THR A 311 3.46 26.31 12.19
N ARG A 312 4.38 25.47 12.71
CA ARG A 312 4.00 24.19 13.30
C ARG A 312 3.17 24.35 14.58
N TYR A 313 3.49 25.33 15.43
CA TYR A 313 2.66 25.70 16.59
C TYR A 313 1.22 25.98 16.19
N THR A 314 1.01 26.79 15.15
CA THR A 314 -0.31 27.20 14.69
C THR A 314 -1.09 26.02 14.14
N GLU A 315 -0.44 25.13 13.39
CA GLU A 315 -1.05 23.87 12.91
C GLU A 315 -1.56 23.01 14.07
N LEU A 316 -0.70 22.76 15.07
CA LEU A 316 -1.02 21.91 16.22
C LEU A 316 -2.15 22.51 17.07
N VAL A 317 -2.12 23.82 17.30
CA VAL A 317 -3.17 24.54 18.04
C VAL A 317 -4.50 24.47 17.31
N THR A 318 -4.48 24.68 15.98
CA THR A 318 -5.71 24.67 15.17
C THR A 318 -6.31 23.28 15.08
N ALA A 319 -5.48 22.23 15.02
CA ALA A 319 -5.96 20.86 14.94
C ALA A 319 -6.51 20.33 16.28
N ASN A 320 -5.97 20.79 17.42
CA ASN A 320 -6.15 20.10 18.70
C ASN A 320 -6.74 20.96 19.84
N ARG A 321 -6.99 22.26 19.63
CA ARG A 321 -7.58 23.15 20.65
C ARG A 321 -8.95 23.66 20.25
N THR A 322 -9.73 24.13 21.23
CA THR A 322 -11.05 24.73 21.01
C THR A 322 -10.95 26.07 20.27
N PRO A 323 -12.01 26.56 19.59
CA PRO A 323 -11.96 27.84 18.88
C PRO A 323 -11.54 29.04 19.74
N GLU A 324 -11.91 29.04 21.01
CA GLU A 324 -11.57 30.09 21.98
C GLU A 324 -10.07 30.06 22.32
N GLU A 325 -9.52 28.87 22.56
CA GLU A 325 -8.09 28.66 22.77
C GLU A 325 -7.27 28.97 21.52
N GLN A 326 -7.78 28.63 20.32
CA GLN A 326 -7.13 28.95 19.04
C GLN A 326 -6.97 30.47 18.88
N VAL A 327 -8.02 31.26 19.11
CA VAL A 327 -7.95 32.72 19.00
C VAL A 327 -6.91 33.29 19.96
N ALA A 328 -6.89 32.84 21.22
CA ALA A 328 -5.91 33.30 22.20
C ALA A 328 -4.46 32.94 21.79
N CYS A 329 -4.26 31.71 21.30
CA CYS A 329 -2.95 31.19 20.92
C CYS A 329 -2.41 31.83 19.63
N CYS A 330 -3.26 32.04 18.63
CA CYS A 330 -2.90 32.72 17.39
C CYS A 330 -2.64 34.22 17.65
N THR A 331 -3.42 34.87 18.54
CA THR A 331 -3.15 36.26 18.95
C THR A 331 -1.78 36.39 19.61
N LYS A 332 -1.42 35.43 20.49
CA LYS A 332 -0.10 35.34 21.12
C LYS A 332 1.03 35.18 20.09
N ALA A 333 0.84 34.35 19.06
CA ALA A 333 1.82 34.17 17.98
C ALA A 333 1.99 35.44 17.12
N LEU A 334 0.89 36.10 16.76
CA LEU A 334 0.91 37.37 15.99
C LEU A 334 1.58 38.52 16.74
N GLY A 335 1.56 38.50 18.08
CA GLY A 335 2.23 39.49 18.92
C GLY A 335 3.76 39.35 18.98
N THR A 336 4.35 38.35 18.33
CA THR A 336 5.81 38.22 18.21
C THR A 336 6.28 38.94 16.92
N ASP A 337 6.86 40.13 17.03
CA ASP A 337 7.32 40.95 15.88
C ASP A 337 8.20 40.16 14.89
N PRO A 338 8.01 40.25 13.56
CA PRO A 338 8.86 39.56 12.59
C PRO A 338 10.33 39.93 12.81
N ALA A 339 11.24 38.94 12.71
CA ALA A 339 12.67 39.20 12.87
C ALA A 339 13.15 40.24 11.81
N PRO A 340 14.03 41.18 12.17
CA PRO A 340 14.50 42.24 11.27
C PRO A 340 15.34 41.73 10.11
#